data_AF-A0A9D6KQ39-F1
#
_entry.id   AF-A0A9D6KQ39-F1
#
_cell.length_a   1.000
_cell.length_b   1.000
_cell.length_c   1.000
_cell.angle_alpha   90.00
_cell.angle_beta   90.00
_cell.angle_gamma   90.00
#
_symmetry.space_group_name_H-M   'P 1'
#
loop_
_entity.id
_entity.type
_entity.pdbx_description
1 polymer ?
#
loop_
_entity_poly.entity_id
_entity_poly.type
_entity_poly.pdbx_seq_one_letter_code
_entity_poly.pdbx_strand_id
1 'polypeptide(L)'
;MMPLKKKIAVMMIAAGGLSCTSVWAASVSVVGLFKDKAIVSIDGGKPRTLSVGQTVQGVKLLAADSDGASFDVEGKRRTLGMGQSFTGGAPMGERPTVSLTADARGHFAAAGALNGYPMTFLVDTGATDIAISAAEAKRIGLDYKTGRPVGVGTAAGVVPAWRVTFNTVKVGGISVNQVDGMVVETGLGVPLLGMSFLNRMEMKRDGQTMTLTQRY
;
A
#
# COMPACT_ATOMS: atom_id res chain seq x y z
N MET A 1 27.81 51.18 -54.51
CA MET A 1 26.34 51.08 -54.57
C MET A 1 25.89 49.92 -53.70
N MET A 2 25.11 50.19 -52.65
CA MET A 2 24.56 49.19 -51.71
C MET A 2 23.46 48.34 -52.36
N PRO A 3 23.30 47.09 -51.91
CA PRO A 3 21.99 46.58 -51.54
C PRO A 3 22.04 46.00 -50.11
N LEU A 4 21.24 46.51 -49.18
CA LEU A 4 19.85 46.15 -48.86
C LEU A 4 19.73 44.93 -47.93
N LYS A 5 19.22 45.24 -46.74
CA LYS A 5 19.00 44.43 -45.54
C LYS A 5 18.14 43.18 -45.78
N LYS A 6 18.49 42.08 -45.11
CA LYS A 6 17.53 41.11 -44.55
C LYS A 6 17.95 40.75 -43.13
N LYS A 7 17.10 41.12 -42.16
CA LYS A 7 17.19 40.66 -40.77
C LYS A 7 16.54 39.27 -40.71
N ILE A 8 17.32 38.24 -40.39
CA ILE A 8 16.79 36.93 -40.00
C ILE A 8 16.94 36.85 -38.48
N ALA A 9 15.80 36.78 -37.81
CA ALA A 9 15.72 36.56 -36.37
C ALA A 9 16.13 35.12 -36.06
N VAL A 10 17.21 34.95 -35.30
CA VAL A 10 17.61 33.68 -34.72
C VAL A 10 16.87 33.52 -33.39
N MET A 11 15.87 32.63 -33.38
CA MET A 11 15.19 32.18 -32.17
C MET A 11 16.11 31.18 -31.45
N MET A 12 16.74 31.61 -30.36
CA MET A 12 17.50 30.75 -29.45
C MET A 12 16.53 29.90 -28.63
N ILE A 13 16.42 28.60 -28.96
CA ILE A 13 15.76 27.62 -28.11
C ILE A 13 16.73 27.29 -26.96
N ALA A 14 16.45 27.85 -25.79
CA ALA A 14 17.10 27.47 -24.54
C ALA A 14 16.59 26.07 -24.12
N ALA A 15 17.45 25.07 -24.23
CA ALA A 15 17.23 23.74 -23.67
C ALA A 15 17.27 23.84 -22.13
N GLY A 16 16.09 24.01 -21.52
CA GLY A 16 15.92 23.87 -20.08
C GLY A 16 16.05 22.40 -19.70
N GLY A 17 17.24 22.01 -19.21
CA GLY A 17 17.45 20.69 -18.64
C GLY A 17 16.53 20.49 -17.45
N LEU A 18 15.61 19.52 -17.55
CA LEU A 18 14.98 18.94 -16.37
C LEU A 18 16.05 18.12 -15.65
N SER A 19 16.70 18.74 -14.67
CA SER A 19 17.45 18.03 -13.64
C SER A 19 16.45 17.23 -12.82
N CYS A 20 16.31 15.93 -13.12
CA CYS A 20 15.79 14.95 -12.18
C CYS A 20 16.67 14.98 -10.93
N THR A 21 16.24 15.67 -9.88
CA THR A 21 16.83 15.49 -8.56
C THR A 21 16.44 14.10 -8.09
N SER A 22 17.36 13.16 -8.18
CA SER A 22 17.26 11.86 -7.54
C SER A 22 17.00 12.11 -6.06
N VAL A 23 15.82 11.76 -5.56
CA VAL A 23 15.57 11.69 -4.12
C VAL A 23 16.45 10.56 -3.61
N TRP A 24 17.55 10.90 -2.94
CA TRP A 24 18.41 9.91 -2.29
C TRP A 24 17.78 9.51 -0.96
N ALA A 25 17.48 8.22 -0.87
CA ALA A 25 17.03 7.54 0.33
C ALA A 25 18.18 7.43 1.35
N ALA A 26 18.26 8.35 2.31
CA ALA A 26 19.30 8.34 3.35
C ALA A 26 18.99 7.30 4.45
N SER A 27 19.80 6.26 4.58
CA SER A 27 19.68 5.27 5.66
C SER A 27 20.56 5.62 6.86
N VAL A 28 20.06 5.41 8.08
CA VAL A 28 20.69 5.77 9.35
C VAL A 28 20.59 4.60 10.31
N SER A 29 21.71 4.03 10.74
CA SER A 29 21.79 2.98 11.75
C SER A 29 22.44 3.53 13.01
N VAL A 30 21.82 3.32 14.18
CA VAL A 30 22.40 3.74 15.46
C VAL A 30 23.33 2.64 15.98
N VAL A 31 24.62 2.94 16.04
CA VAL A 31 25.68 2.02 16.50
C VAL A 31 26.03 2.28 17.97
N GLY A 32 25.76 3.48 18.49
CA GLY A 32 26.01 3.82 19.89
C GLY A 32 25.19 5.03 20.34
N LEU A 33 24.83 5.04 21.62
CA LEU A 33 24.00 6.07 22.23
C LEU A 33 24.71 6.63 23.47
N PHE A 34 24.68 7.95 23.61
CA PHE A 34 25.26 8.69 24.72
C PHE A 34 24.37 9.89 25.03
N LYS A 35 24.57 10.48 26.20
CA LYS A 35 23.98 11.78 26.53
C LYS A 35 24.42 12.82 25.49
N ASP A 36 23.44 13.40 24.78
CA ASP A 36 23.59 14.42 23.75
C ASP A 36 24.38 14.00 22.49
N LYS A 37 24.71 12.71 22.32
CA LYS A 37 25.45 12.20 21.16
C LYS A 37 24.97 10.83 20.73
N ALA A 38 24.99 10.57 19.43
CA ALA A 38 24.74 9.26 18.86
C ALA A 38 25.86 8.91 17.87
N ILE A 39 26.36 7.67 17.93
CA ILE A 39 27.19 7.12 16.86
C ILE A 39 26.25 6.50 15.84
N VAL A 40 26.31 7.00 14.61
CA VAL A 40 25.47 6.54 13.51
C VAL A 40 26.30 6.08 12.33
N SER A 41 25.84 5.06 11.62
CA SER A 41 26.28 4.73 10.27
C SER A 41 25.21 5.23 9.30
N ILE A 42 25.60 6.09 8.35
CA ILE A 42 24.69 6.61 7.32
C ILE A 42 25.05 5.95 6.00
N ASP A 43 24.06 5.41 5.28
CA ASP A 43 24.22 4.73 3.99
C ASP A 43 25.21 3.55 4.01
N GLY A 44 25.24 2.82 5.13
CA GLY A 44 26.20 1.72 5.35
C GLY A 44 27.66 2.20 5.46
N GLY A 45 27.89 3.51 5.55
CA GLY A 45 29.21 4.11 5.70
C GLY A 45 29.83 3.89 7.08
N LYS A 46 31.07 4.36 7.24
CA LYS A 46 31.79 4.26 8.52
C LYS A 46 31.01 4.94 9.65
N PRO A 47 30.94 4.34 10.85
CA PRO A 47 30.30 4.94 12.02
C PRO A 47 30.89 6.33 12.31
N ARG A 48 30.01 7.30 12.52
CA ARG A 48 30.35 8.70 12.82
C ARG A 48 29.53 9.19 14.01
N THR A 49 30.14 10.01 14.85
CA THR A 49 29.44 10.61 15.98
C THR A 49 28.71 11.87 15.54
N LEU A 50 27.42 11.95 15.86
CA LEU A 50 26.61 13.16 15.76
C LEU A 50 26.32 13.70 17.15
N SER A 51 26.46 15.02 17.31
CA SER A 51 26.00 15.73 18.51
C SER A 51 24.62 16.35 18.26
N VAL A 52 23.82 16.54 19.31
CA VAL A 52 22.50 17.18 19.19
C VAL A 52 22.63 18.54 18.49
N GLY A 53 21.79 18.76 17.47
CA GLY A 53 21.81 19.93 16.59
C GLY A 53 22.66 19.77 15.32
N GLN A 54 23.54 18.77 15.25
CA GLN A 54 24.42 18.53 14.09
C GLN A 54 23.69 17.81 12.97
N THR A 55 23.90 18.26 11.72
CA THR A 55 23.36 17.65 10.50
C THR A 55 24.47 17.09 9.63
N VAL A 56 24.30 15.85 9.17
CA VAL A 56 25.24 15.17 8.28
C VAL A 56 24.46 14.33 7.28
N GLN A 57 24.75 14.47 5.98
CA GLN A 57 24.10 13.69 4.91
C GLN A 57 22.55 13.71 4.98
N GLY A 58 21.97 14.87 5.30
CA GLY A 58 20.50 15.03 5.39
C GLY A 58 19.87 14.54 6.69
N VAL A 59 20.68 14.09 7.65
CA VAL A 59 20.25 13.56 8.95
C VAL A 59 20.70 14.51 10.05
N LYS A 60 19.76 15.14 10.76
CA LYS A 60 20.04 16.01 11.90
C LYS A 60 19.71 15.30 13.21
N LEU A 61 20.62 15.28 14.17
CA LEU A 61 20.30 14.79 15.50
C LEU A 61 19.50 15.85 16.27
N LEU A 62 18.32 15.51 16.77
CA LEU A 62 17.43 16.39 17.54
C LEU A 62 17.56 16.18 19.05
N ALA A 63 17.73 14.94 19.50
CA ALA A 63 17.92 14.56 20.90
C ALA A 63 18.62 13.20 20.97
N ALA A 64 19.43 12.95 22.00
CA ALA A 64 20.02 11.64 22.27
C ALA A 64 20.24 11.44 23.76
N ASP A 65 19.85 10.27 24.26
CA ASP A 65 20.14 9.78 25.59
C ASP A 65 20.60 8.31 25.52
N SER A 66 20.68 7.64 26.66
CA SER A 66 21.12 6.23 26.74
C SER A 66 20.09 5.24 26.18
N ASP A 67 18.82 5.63 26.10
CA ASP A 67 17.69 4.78 25.70
C ASP A 67 17.37 4.95 24.21
N GLY A 68 17.58 6.15 23.64
CA GLY A 68 17.32 6.43 22.24
C GLY A 68 17.86 7.75 21.71
N ALA A 69 17.77 7.91 20.38
CA ALA A 69 18.08 9.15 19.69
C ALA A 69 16.98 9.53 18.70
N SER A 70 16.56 10.79 18.71
CA SER A 70 15.64 11.37 17.75
C SER A 70 16.40 12.12 16.67
N PHE A 71 16.14 11.79 15.41
CA PHE A 71 16.71 12.37 14.21
C PHE A 71 15.64 13.10 13.40
N ASP A 72 16.02 14.17 12.71
CA ASP A 72 15.28 14.70 11.56
C ASP A 72 15.93 14.13 10.31
N VAL A 73 15.18 13.34 9.55
CA VAL A 73 15.60 12.78 8.27
C VAL A 73 14.59 13.24 7.24
N GLU A 74 15.02 14.05 6.27
CA GLU A 74 14.17 14.60 5.20
C GLU A 74 12.94 15.36 5.72
N GLY A 75 13.05 16.09 6.85
CA GLY A 75 11.96 16.87 7.44
C GLY A 75 11.00 16.05 8.32
N LYS A 76 11.28 14.76 8.54
CA LYS A 76 10.49 13.89 9.44
C LYS A 76 11.31 13.52 10.67
N ARG A 77 10.72 13.72 11.85
CA ARG A 77 11.26 13.25 13.12
C ARG A 77 11.17 11.71 13.20
N ARG A 78 12.29 11.04 13.44
CA ARG A 78 12.41 9.59 13.62
C ARG A 78 13.14 9.30 14.93
N THR A 79 12.64 8.39 15.75
CA THR A 79 13.33 7.97 16.98
C THR A 79 13.87 6.57 16.78
N LEU A 80 15.16 6.37 17.05
CA LEU A 80 15.86 5.11 16.90
C LEU A 80 16.59 4.76 18.20
N GLY A 81 16.42 3.53 18.65
CA GLY A 81 17.18 2.93 19.75
C GLY A 81 18.51 2.34 19.29
N MET A 82 19.29 1.82 20.25
CA MET A 82 20.55 1.14 19.97
C MET A 82 20.36 -0.03 19.00
N GLY A 83 21.18 -0.12 17.95
CA GLY A 83 21.11 -1.19 16.95
C GLY A 83 19.94 -1.07 15.96
N GLN A 84 19.06 -0.07 16.13
CA GLN A 84 17.97 0.17 15.18
C GLN A 84 18.46 0.99 13.98
N SER A 85 17.87 0.74 12.83
CA SER A 85 18.14 1.47 11.60
C SER A 85 16.86 2.00 10.96
N PHE A 86 16.98 3.17 10.35
CA PHE A 86 16.01 3.78 9.47
C PHE A 86 16.59 3.74 8.06
N THR A 87 15.83 3.31 7.07
CA THR A 87 16.18 3.51 5.66
C THR A 87 15.30 4.63 5.11
N GLY A 88 15.94 5.72 4.66
CA GLY A 88 15.28 6.84 4.01
C GLY A 88 14.48 6.36 2.81
N GLY A 89 13.30 6.92 2.64
CA GLY A 89 12.25 6.36 1.80
C GLY A 89 10.99 6.12 2.63
N ALA A 90 9.83 6.35 2.02
CA ALA A 90 8.66 5.55 2.37
C ALA A 90 9.09 4.07 2.32
N PRO A 91 8.48 3.14 3.08
CA PRO A 91 8.79 1.72 2.95
C PRO A 91 8.64 1.31 1.49
N MET A 92 9.75 1.30 0.75
CA MET A 92 9.81 0.94 -0.65
C MET A 92 10.32 -0.48 -0.61
N GLY A 93 9.40 -1.40 -0.32
CA GLY A 93 9.72 -2.83 -0.24
C GLY A 93 8.73 -3.67 0.56
N GLU A 94 8.09 -3.13 1.59
CA GLU A 94 7.00 -3.86 2.25
C GLU A 94 5.69 -3.63 1.50
N ARG A 95 5.49 -4.52 0.53
CA ARG A 95 4.19 -4.74 -0.09
C ARG A 95 3.12 -4.87 1.02
N PRO A 96 2.00 -4.13 0.96
CA PRO A 96 0.93 -4.22 1.94
C PRO A 96 0.57 -5.67 2.23
N THR A 97 0.56 -6.04 3.50
CA THR A 97 0.35 -7.42 3.92
C THR A 97 -0.71 -7.53 5.01
N VAL A 98 -1.38 -8.68 5.07
CA VAL A 98 -2.32 -9.03 6.12
C VAL A 98 -2.18 -10.52 6.44
N SER A 99 -2.14 -10.83 7.74
CA SER A 99 -2.17 -12.21 8.23
C SER A 99 -3.55 -12.52 8.79
N LEU A 100 -4.13 -13.61 8.31
CA LEU A 100 -5.44 -14.13 8.68
C LEU A 100 -5.24 -15.47 9.39
N THR A 101 -5.98 -15.68 10.47
CA THR A 101 -6.01 -16.96 11.18
C THR A 101 -7.27 -17.71 10.81
N ALA A 102 -7.13 -19.00 10.53
CA ALA A 102 -8.25 -19.86 10.23
C ALA A 102 -9.15 -20.08 11.47
N ASP A 103 -10.46 -20.22 11.22
CA ASP A 103 -11.40 -20.66 12.23
C ASP A 103 -11.27 -22.18 12.51
N ALA A 104 -12.06 -22.69 13.45
CA ALA A 104 -12.08 -24.12 13.79
C ALA A 104 -12.44 -25.06 12.62
N ARG A 105 -13.01 -24.52 11.54
CA ARG A 105 -13.39 -25.24 10.31
C ARG A 105 -12.34 -25.09 9.21
N GLY A 106 -11.27 -24.34 9.45
CA GLY A 106 -10.19 -24.09 8.49
C GLY A 106 -10.46 -22.94 7.51
N HIS A 107 -11.51 -22.15 7.73
CA HIS A 107 -11.86 -21.00 6.88
C HIS A 107 -11.14 -19.72 7.32
N PHE A 108 -10.82 -18.85 6.37
CA PHE A 108 -10.21 -17.56 6.66
C PHE A 108 -11.24 -16.45 6.50
N ALA A 109 -11.47 -15.69 7.57
CA ALA A 109 -12.28 -14.48 7.53
C ALA A 109 -11.36 -13.26 7.50
N ALA A 110 -11.69 -12.31 6.62
CA ALA A 110 -10.91 -11.11 6.36
C ALA A 110 -11.75 -9.88 6.68
N ALA A 111 -11.39 -9.16 7.76
CA ALA A 111 -12.00 -7.88 8.06
C ALA A 111 -11.55 -6.83 7.05
N GLY A 112 -12.50 -6.06 6.53
CA GLY A 112 -12.24 -5.15 5.43
C GLY A 112 -13.33 -4.11 5.22
N ALA A 113 -13.30 -3.52 4.03
CA ALA A 113 -14.32 -2.59 3.59
C ALA A 113 -14.55 -2.68 2.07
N LEU A 114 -15.79 -2.46 1.66
CA LEU A 114 -16.20 -2.37 0.27
C LEU A 114 -16.78 -0.98 0.02
N ASN A 115 -16.20 -0.23 -0.91
CA ASN A 115 -16.56 1.17 -1.17
C ASN A 115 -16.61 2.04 0.10
N GLY A 116 -15.75 1.75 1.08
CA GLY A 116 -15.67 2.46 2.36
C GLY A 116 -16.59 1.92 3.46
N TYR A 117 -17.50 0.98 3.16
CA TYR A 117 -18.39 0.37 4.14
C TYR A 117 -17.74 -0.87 4.78
N PRO A 118 -17.66 -0.95 6.12
CA PRO A 118 -17.08 -2.10 6.80
C PRO A 118 -17.86 -3.40 6.53
N MET A 119 -17.12 -4.48 6.29
CA MET A 119 -17.65 -5.84 6.22
C MET A 119 -16.55 -6.89 6.43
N THR A 120 -16.97 -8.12 6.73
CA THR A 120 -16.08 -9.27 6.84
C THR A 120 -16.31 -10.19 5.66
N PHE A 121 -15.24 -10.51 4.94
CA PHE A 121 -15.28 -11.45 3.82
C PHE A 121 -14.80 -12.82 4.24
N LEU A 122 -15.40 -13.86 3.69
CA LEU A 122 -14.82 -15.19 3.67
C LEU A 122 -13.86 -15.30 2.48
N VAL A 123 -12.62 -15.72 2.70
CA VAL A 123 -11.67 -15.96 1.61
C VAL A 123 -12.12 -17.20 0.83
N ASP A 124 -12.39 -17.03 -0.46
CA ASP A 124 -12.88 -18.10 -1.32
C ASP A 124 -12.10 -18.13 -2.64
N THR A 125 -11.15 -19.05 -2.76
CA THR A 125 -10.36 -19.26 -3.98
C THR A 125 -11.16 -19.91 -5.11
N GLY A 126 -12.35 -20.45 -4.83
CA GLY A 126 -13.26 -21.00 -5.83
C GLY A 126 -14.18 -19.96 -6.46
N ALA A 127 -14.32 -18.77 -5.86
CA ALA A 127 -15.11 -17.68 -6.40
C ALA A 127 -14.30 -16.87 -7.42
N THR A 128 -14.83 -16.70 -8.63
CA THR A 128 -14.18 -15.89 -9.68
C THR A 128 -14.05 -14.42 -9.29
N ASP A 129 -15.13 -13.85 -8.75
CA ASP A 129 -15.23 -12.44 -8.39
C ASP A 129 -15.50 -12.30 -6.88
N ILE A 130 -15.23 -11.12 -6.32
CA ILE A 130 -15.82 -10.75 -5.02
C ILE A 130 -17.34 -10.85 -5.14
N ALA A 131 -17.98 -11.54 -4.21
CA ALA A 131 -19.42 -11.71 -4.20
C ALA A 131 -20.05 -11.12 -2.93
N ILE A 132 -21.13 -10.36 -3.07
CA ILE A 132 -21.98 -9.92 -1.96
C ILE A 132 -23.45 -10.23 -2.24
N SER A 133 -24.28 -10.31 -1.21
CA SER A 133 -25.71 -10.53 -1.37
C SER A 133 -26.41 -9.23 -1.77
N ALA A 134 -27.58 -9.33 -2.40
CA ALA A 134 -28.43 -8.18 -2.68
C ALA A 134 -28.83 -7.43 -1.40
N ALA A 135 -28.98 -8.13 -0.27
CA ALA A 135 -29.23 -7.51 1.03
C ALA A 135 -28.06 -6.62 1.45
N GLU A 136 -26.83 -7.10 1.28
CA GLU A 136 -25.62 -6.36 1.61
C GLU A 136 -25.41 -5.16 0.68
N ALA A 137 -25.64 -5.34 -0.63
CA ALA A 137 -25.60 -4.25 -1.60
C ALA A 137 -26.58 -3.13 -1.23
N LYS A 138 -27.82 -3.48 -0.85
CA LYS A 138 -28.82 -2.51 -0.37
C LYS A 138 -28.38 -1.82 0.91
N ARG A 139 -27.81 -2.57 1.87
CA ARG A 139 -27.33 -2.05 3.16
C ARG A 139 -26.27 -0.95 2.97
N ILE A 140 -25.40 -1.10 1.98
CA ILE A 140 -24.33 -0.12 1.68
C ILE A 140 -24.73 0.93 0.62
N GLY A 141 -26.00 0.94 0.20
CA GLY A 141 -26.51 1.89 -0.79
C GLY A 141 -25.96 1.69 -2.21
N LEU A 142 -25.51 0.48 -2.55
CA LEU A 142 -25.03 0.15 -3.89
C LEU A 142 -26.21 -0.10 -4.84
N ASP A 143 -26.35 0.75 -5.86
CA ASP A 143 -27.31 0.52 -6.95
C ASP A 143 -26.78 -0.52 -7.96
N TYR A 144 -26.77 -1.77 -7.52
CA TYR A 144 -26.20 -2.88 -8.28
C TYR A 144 -26.99 -3.24 -9.55
N LYS A 145 -28.25 -2.80 -9.65
CA LYS A 145 -29.11 -3.13 -10.79
C LYS A 145 -28.75 -2.39 -12.07
N THR A 146 -27.96 -1.32 -11.94
CA THR A 146 -27.30 -0.64 -13.08
C THR A 146 -26.17 -1.47 -13.70
N GLY A 147 -25.71 -2.51 -12.99
CA GLY A 147 -24.72 -3.46 -13.49
C GLY A 147 -25.27 -4.41 -14.55
N ARG A 148 -24.41 -5.32 -15.03
CA ARG A 148 -24.79 -6.28 -16.07
C ARG A 148 -25.52 -7.49 -15.46
N PRO A 149 -26.78 -7.78 -15.83
CA PRO A 149 -27.47 -8.97 -15.34
C PRO A 149 -26.81 -10.25 -15.87
N VAL A 150 -26.66 -11.23 -14.99
CA VAL A 150 -26.07 -12.55 -15.25
C VAL A 150 -26.80 -13.64 -14.44
N GLY A 151 -26.57 -14.90 -14.78
CA GLY A 151 -26.98 -16.04 -13.96
C GLY A 151 -25.76 -16.72 -13.34
N VAL A 152 -25.87 -17.14 -12.08
CA VAL A 152 -24.82 -17.88 -11.37
C VAL A 152 -25.33 -19.28 -11.05
N GLY A 153 -24.56 -20.29 -11.42
CA GLY A 153 -24.85 -21.68 -11.06
C GLY A 153 -24.59 -21.90 -9.57
N THR A 154 -25.60 -22.39 -8.86
CA THR A 154 -25.50 -22.84 -7.47
C THR A 154 -25.98 -24.28 -7.34
N ALA A 155 -25.76 -24.89 -6.18
CA ALA A 155 -26.31 -26.23 -5.89
C ALA A 155 -27.85 -26.28 -5.97
N ALA A 156 -28.54 -25.15 -5.78
CA ALA A 156 -29.99 -25.04 -5.88
C ALA A 156 -30.49 -24.66 -7.29
N GLY A 157 -29.58 -24.53 -8.26
CA GLY A 157 -29.88 -24.08 -9.63
C GLY A 157 -29.28 -22.72 -9.97
N VAL A 158 -29.70 -22.15 -11.10
CA VAL A 158 -29.20 -20.84 -11.55
C VAL A 158 -29.94 -19.73 -10.82
N VAL A 159 -29.20 -18.85 -10.15
CA VAL A 159 -29.75 -17.68 -9.45
C VAL A 159 -29.44 -16.39 -10.21
N PRO A 160 -30.34 -15.39 -10.22
CA PRO A 160 -30.04 -14.09 -10.80
C PRO A 160 -28.95 -13.36 -10.00
N ALA A 161 -28.05 -12.72 -10.73
CA ALA A 161 -27.00 -11.89 -10.18
C ALA A 161 -26.66 -10.73 -11.11
N TRP A 162 -25.90 -9.76 -10.61
CA TRP A 162 -25.42 -8.61 -11.38
C TRP A 162 -23.91 -8.51 -11.26
N ARG A 163 -23.22 -8.44 -12.39
CA ARG A 163 -21.82 -8.03 -12.41
C ARG A 163 -21.73 -6.54 -12.21
N VAL A 164 -20.88 -6.15 -11.29
CA VAL A 164 -20.61 -4.77 -10.88
C VAL A 164 -19.09 -4.57 -10.79
N THR A 165 -18.67 -3.32 -10.76
CA THR A 165 -17.29 -2.96 -10.41
C THR A 165 -17.33 -2.22 -9.09
N PHE A 166 -16.61 -2.74 -8.09
CA PHE A 166 -16.42 -2.05 -6.82
C PHE A 166 -15.30 -1.02 -6.95
N ASN A 167 -15.54 0.19 -6.46
CA ASN A 167 -14.60 1.29 -6.54
C ASN A 167 -13.33 0.98 -5.77
N THR A 168 -13.47 0.50 -4.53
CA THR A 168 -12.36 0.15 -3.65
C THR A 168 -12.73 -1.01 -2.74
N VAL A 169 -11.81 -1.95 -2.60
CA VAL A 169 -11.88 -3.07 -1.65
C VAL A 169 -10.65 -3.02 -0.76
N LYS A 170 -10.86 -3.04 0.55
CA LYS A 170 -9.80 -3.01 1.55
C LYS A 170 -9.82 -4.24 2.42
N VAL A 171 -8.64 -4.77 2.72
CA VAL A 171 -8.43 -5.86 3.68
C VAL A 171 -7.14 -5.58 4.44
N GLY A 172 -7.22 -5.34 5.75
CA GLY A 172 -6.06 -4.87 6.52
C GLY A 172 -5.44 -3.60 5.91
N GLY A 173 -4.13 -3.62 5.66
CA GLY A 173 -3.41 -2.53 4.98
C GLY A 173 -3.51 -2.53 3.46
N ILE A 174 -4.13 -3.54 2.85
CA ILE A 174 -4.23 -3.72 1.40
C ILE A 174 -5.44 -2.94 0.88
N SER A 175 -5.26 -2.18 -0.20
CA SER A 175 -6.34 -1.46 -0.87
C SER A 175 -6.25 -1.69 -2.37
N VAL A 176 -7.33 -2.23 -2.93
CA VAL A 176 -7.44 -2.54 -4.35
C VAL A 176 -8.59 -1.74 -4.96
N ASN A 177 -8.32 -1.05 -6.05
CA ASN A 177 -9.33 -0.25 -6.75
C ASN A 177 -9.85 -0.97 -7.99
N GLN A 178 -11.07 -0.59 -8.40
CA GLN A 178 -11.73 -1.08 -9.62
C GLN A 178 -11.68 -2.61 -9.68
N VAL A 179 -12.42 -3.24 -8.76
CA VAL A 179 -12.43 -4.68 -8.57
C VAL A 179 -13.72 -5.24 -9.12
N ASP A 180 -13.61 -6.20 -10.03
CA ASP A 180 -14.78 -6.92 -10.54
C ASP A 180 -15.47 -7.66 -9.41
N GLY A 181 -16.80 -7.58 -9.42
CA GLY A 181 -17.63 -8.03 -8.35
C GLY A 181 -18.98 -8.53 -8.84
N MET A 182 -19.68 -9.21 -7.95
CA MET A 182 -20.97 -9.79 -8.22
C MET A 182 -21.93 -9.58 -7.05
N VAL A 183 -23.15 -9.18 -7.36
CA VAL A 183 -24.25 -9.12 -6.41
C VAL A 183 -25.22 -10.24 -6.71
N VAL A 184 -25.38 -11.17 -5.77
CA VAL A 184 -26.23 -12.35 -5.90
C VAL A 184 -27.56 -12.12 -5.18
N GLU A 185 -28.70 -12.34 -5.83
CA GLU A 185 -30.02 -12.07 -5.22
C GLU A 185 -30.30 -12.96 -4.01
N THR A 186 -30.01 -14.26 -4.12
CA THR A 186 -30.36 -15.27 -3.12
C THR A 186 -29.28 -16.33 -2.99
N GLY A 187 -29.23 -17.00 -1.83
CA GLY A 187 -28.34 -18.14 -1.59
C GLY A 187 -26.92 -17.79 -1.14
N LEU A 188 -26.51 -16.51 -1.20
CA LEU A 188 -25.22 -16.08 -0.65
C LEU A 188 -25.36 -15.63 0.80
N GLY A 189 -24.85 -16.44 1.74
CA GLY A 189 -24.95 -16.19 3.18
C GLY A 189 -23.92 -15.20 3.75
N VAL A 190 -22.74 -15.10 3.13
CA VAL A 190 -21.65 -14.22 3.57
C VAL A 190 -20.94 -13.59 2.36
N PRO A 191 -20.37 -12.38 2.48
CA PRO A 191 -19.49 -11.83 1.46
C PRO A 191 -18.28 -12.72 1.18
N LEU A 192 -17.92 -12.88 -0.09
CA LEU A 192 -16.77 -13.68 -0.51
C LEU A 192 -15.67 -12.78 -1.07
N LEU A 193 -14.44 -13.00 -0.63
CA LEU A 193 -13.24 -12.43 -1.23
C LEU A 193 -12.73 -13.38 -2.30
N GLY A 194 -13.15 -13.15 -3.55
CA GLY A 194 -12.85 -14.00 -4.70
C GLY A 194 -11.57 -13.62 -5.45
N MET A 195 -11.33 -14.33 -6.54
CA MET A 195 -10.10 -14.27 -7.34
C MET A 195 -9.85 -12.91 -8.01
N SER A 196 -10.88 -12.11 -8.28
CA SER A 196 -10.75 -10.73 -8.79
C SER A 196 -9.93 -9.82 -7.86
N PHE A 197 -9.89 -10.14 -6.56
CA PHE A 197 -8.99 -9.55 -5.56
C PHE A 197 -7.74 -10.42 -5.35
N LEU A 198 -7.92 -11.72 -5.10
CA LEU A 198 -6.84 -12.61 -4.67
C LEU A 198 -5.73 -12.76 -5.72
N ASN A 199 -6.02 -12.63 -7.02
CA ASN A 199 -5.01 -12.67 -8.09
C ASN A 199 -3.98 -11.52 -8.00
N ARG A 200 -4.32 -10.44 -7.31
CA ARG A 200 -3.43 -9.31 -7.07
C ARG A 200 -2.55 -9.52 -5.83
N MET A 201 -2.70 -10.65 -5.16
CA MET A 201 -1.99 -11.01 -3.94
C MET A 201 -1.02 -12.16 -4.20
N GLU A 202 0.09 -12.15 -3.47
CA GLU A 202 0.83 -13.34 -3.15
C GLU A 202 0.20 -13.94 -1.89
N MET A 203 -0.23 -15.20 -1.99
CA MET A 203 -0.87 -15.92 -0.91
C MET A 203 0.09 -16.98 -0.38
N LYS A 204 0.42 -16.91 0.91
CA LYS A 204 1.20 -17.93 1.61
C LYS A 204 0.36 -18.50 2.75
N ARG A 205 0.27 -19.82 2.83
CA ARG A 205 -0.38 -20.51 3.96
C ARG A 205 0.67 -21.29 4.74
N ASP A 206 0.68 -21.09 6.05
CA ASP A 206 1.51 -21.81 7.02
C ASP A 206 0.63 -22.28 8.18
N GLY A 207 0.28 -23.57 8.17
CA GLY A 207 -0.69 -24.16 9.10
C GLY A 207 -2.04 -23.44 9.10
N GLN A 208 -2.37 -22.83 10.24
CA GLN A 208 -3.61 -22.06 10.47
C GLN A 208 -3.49 -20.58 10.08
N THR A 209 -2.34 -20.14 9.58
CA THR A 209 -2.11 -18.75 9.18
C THR A 209 -2.08 -18.63 7.66
N MET A 210 -2.79 -17.64 7.12
CA MET A 210 -2.69 -17.21 5.74
C MET A 210 -2.18 -15.78 5.69
N THR A 211 -1.11 -15.54 4.96
CA THR A 211 -0.59 -14.21 4.67
C THR A 211 -0.93 -13.84 3.24
N LEU A 212 -1.58 -12.69 3.06
CA LEU A 212 -1.79 -12.06 1.75
C LEU A 212 -0.86 -10.87 1.64
N THR A 213 -0.10 -10.79 0.55
CA THR A 213 0.85 -9.70 0.28
C THR A 213 0.58 -9.14 -1.10
N GLN A 214 0.26 -7.85 -1.19
CA GLN A 214 -0.13 -7.20 -2.45
C GLN A 214 1.02 -7.20 -3.47
N ARG A 215 0.80 -7.72 -4.68
CA ARG A 215 1.85 -7.83 -5.71
C ARG A 215 2.16 -6.50 -6.41
N TYR A 216 1.14 -5.67 -6.65
CA TYR A 216 1.21 -4.41 -7.38
C TYR A 216 0.06 -3.48 -7.00
#